data_AF-A0A3S5JKX8-F1
#
_entry.id   AF-A0A3S5JKX8-F1
#
_cell.length_a   1.000
_cell.length_b   1.000
_cell.length_c   1.000
_cell.angle_alpha   90.00
_cell.angle_beta   90.00
_cell.angle_gamma   90.00
#
_symmetry.space_group_name_H-M   'P 1'
#
loop_
_entity.id
_entity.type
_entity.pdbx_description
1 polymer ?
#
loop_
_entity_poly.entity_id
_entity_poly.type
_entity_poly.pdbx_seq_one_letter_code
_entity_poly.pdbx_strand_id
1 'polypeptide(L)'
;MIKLPHIITLMLWAFGLVNLFEPFNGLLGFIASFIFYLLLIAHISEIFIFNNKIKSHSTSYPYGLFMTLLYGVIYLNTLDNK
;
A
#
# COMPACT_ATOMS: atom_id res chain seq x y z
N MET A 1 3.92 -1.68 17.76
CA MET A 1 2.87 -2.72 17.82
C MET A 1 2.20 -2.80 16.45
N ILE A 2 2.27 -3.93 15.76
CA ILE A 2 1.58 -4.11 14.47
C ILE A 2 0.09 -3.97 14.73
N LYS A 3 -0.55 -2.97 14.13
CA LYS A 3 -1.99 -2.75 14.28
C LYS A 3 -2.73 -3.53 13.19
N LEU A 4 -3.95 -3.98 13.51
CA LEU A 4 -4.82 -4.72 12.59
C LEU A 4 -4.86 -4.15 11.15
N PRO A 5 -4.91 -2.82 10.93
CA PRO A 5 -4.89 -2.26 9.57
C PRO A 5 -3.67 -2.70 8.75
N HIS A 6 -2.46 -2.78 9.35
CA HIS A 6 -1.24 -3.16 8.63
C HIS A 6 -1.31 -4.60 8.11
N ILE A 7 -1.87 -5.51 8.92
CA ILE A 7 -2.03 -6.91 8.55
C ILE A 7 -3.01 -7.03 7.39
N ILE A 8 -4.12 -6.28 7.44
CA ILE A 8 -5.11 -6.26 6.37
C ILE A 8 -4.48 -5.74 5.08
N THR A 9 -3.75 -4.62 5.10
CA THR A 9 -3.13 -4.07 3.88
C THR A 9 -2.14 -5.05 3.25
N LEU A 10 -1.31 -5.69 4.07
CA LEU A 10 -0.35 -6.70 3.59
C LEU A 10 -1.04 -7.94 3.02
N MET A 11 -2.15 -8.37 3.64
CA MET A 11 -2.94 -9.49 3.15
C MET A 11 -3.58 -9.18 1.79
N LEU A 12 -4.09 -7.95 1.59
CA LEU A 12 -4.64 -7.51 0.31
C LEU A 12 -3.54 -7.41 -0.77
N TRP A 13 -2.35 -6.91 -0.41
CA TRP A 13 -1.18 -6.95 -1.29
C TRP A 13 -0.81 -8.38 -1.69
N ALA A 14 -0.71 -9.30 -0.72
CA ALA A 14 -0.38 -10.69 -0.97
C ALA A 14 -1.43 -11.35 -1.87
N PHE A 15 -2.72 -11.13 -1.61
CA PHE A 15 -3.81 -11.67 -2.40
C PHE A 15 -3.75 -11.20 -3.85
N GLY A 16 -3.53 -9.90 -4.07
CA GLY A 16 -3.38 -9.32 -5.40
C GLY A 16 -2.11 -9.77 -6.13
N LEU A 17 -0.98 -9.86 -5.41
CA LEU A 17 0.30 -10.30 -5.97
C LEU A 17 0.27 -11.77 -6.38
N VAL A 18 -0.29 -12.65 -5.55
CA VAL A 18 -0.47 -14.06 -5.93
C VAL A 18 -1.28 -14.15 -7.21
N ASN A 19 -2.40 -13.42 -7.32
CA ASN A 19 -3.20 -13.40 -8.54
C ASN A 19 -2.46 -12.81 -9.77
N LEU A 20 -1.47 -11.94 -9.57
CA LEU A 20 -0.67 -11.38 -10.68
C LEU A 20 0.31 -12.42 -11.26
N PHE A 21 0.92 -13.24 -10.41
CA PHE A 21 1.90 -14.25 -10.83
C PHE A 21 1.27 -15.62 -11.11
N GLU A 22 0.20 -15.95 -10.39
CA GLU A 22 -0.58 -17.18 -10.50
C GLU A 22 -2.08 -16.82 -10.47
N PRO A 23 -2.67 -16.47 -11.64
CA PRO A 23 -4.04 -15.99 -11.70
C PRO A 23 -5.06 -16.99 -11.15
N PHE A 24 -5.91 -16.50 -10.25
CA PHE A 24 -7.07 -17.26 -9.79
C PHE A 24 -8.12 -17.35 -10.90
N ASN A 25 -8.89 -18.43 -10.89
CA ASN A 25 -9.92 -18.66 -11.91
C ASN A 25 -11.23 -17.91 -11.60
N GLY A 26 -11.91 -17.48 -12.68
CA GLY A 26 -13.27 -16.94 -12.63
C GLY A 26 -13.40 -15.66 -11.80
N LEU A 27 -14.50 -15.56 -11.04
CA LEU A 27 -14.84 -14.36 -10.26
C LEU A 27 -13.77 -13.97 -9.24
N LEU A 28 -13.08 -14.95 -8.64
CA LEU A 28 -12.05 -14.70 -7.63
C LEU A 28 -10.86 -13.93 -8.23
N GLY A 29 -10.46 -14.28 -9.46
CA GLY A 29 -9.39 -13.57 -10.18
C GLY A 29 -9.77 -12.14 -10.52
N PHE A 30 -11.01 -11.89 -10.91
CA PHE A 30 -11.51 -10.52 -11.14
C PHE A 30 -11.50 -9.69 -9.86
N ILE A 31 -11.95 -10.25 -8.73
CA ILE A 31 -11.94 -9.57 -7.44
C ILE A 31 -10.50 -9.29 -6.99
N ALA A 32 -9.60 -10.25 -7.11
CA ALA A 32 -8.20 -10.09 -6.74
C ALA A 32 -7.49 -9.01 -7.57
N SER A 33 -7.70 -9.01 -8.89
CA SER A 33 -7.21 -7.95 -9.79
C SER A 33 -7.79 -6.59 -9.42
N PHE A 34 -9.09 -6.50 -9.18
CA PHE A 34 -9.74 -5.25 -8.80
C PHE A 34 -9.16 -4.69 -7.49
N ILE A 35 -9.04 -5.53 -6.46
CA ILE A 35 -8.42 -5.14 -5.18
C ILE A 35 -6.98 -4.68 -5.37
N PHE A 36 -6.18 -5.42 -6.14
CA PHE A 36 -4.78 -5.10 -6.40
C PHE A 36 -4.63 -3.72 -7.05
N TYR A 37 -5.34 -3.49 -8.16
CA TYR A 37 -5.22 -2.23 -8.89
C TYR A 37 -5.82 -1.05 -8.11
N LEU A 38 -6.90 -1.27 -7.38
CA LEU A 38 -7.46 -0.24 -6.50
C LEU A 38 -6.47 0.16 -5.40
N LEU A 39 -5.82 -0.82 -4.76
CA LEU A 39 -4.80 -0.59 -3.73
C LEU A 39 -3.56 0.11 -4.31
N LEU A 40 -3.06 -0.38 -5.45
CA LEU A 40 -1.90 0.19 -6.14
C LEU A 40 -2.15 1.65 -6.54
N ILE A 41 -3.29 1.95 -7.17
CA ILE A 41 -3.65 3.30 -7.59
C ILE A 41 -3.80 4.22 -6.38
N ALA A 42 -4.45 3.75 -5.30
CA ALA A 42 -4.60 4.53 -4.08
C ALA A 42 -3.24 4.92 -3.49
N HIS A 43 -2.35 3.94 -3.27
CA HIS A 43 -1.04 4.20 -2.66
C HIS A 43 -0.11 5.02 -3.57
N ILE A 44 -0.15 4.81 -4.89
CA ILE A 44 0.56 5.67 -5.84
C ILE A 44 0.05 7.11 -5.75
N SER A 45 -1.27 7.30 -5.72
CA SER A 45 -1.89 8.63 -5.59
C SER A 45 -1.45 9.30 -4.28
N GLU A 46 -1.43 8.55 -3.18
CA GLU A 46 -0.94 9.05 -1.88
C GLU A 46 0.54 9.43 -1.92
N ILE A 47 1.39 8.66 -2.59
CA ILE A 47 2.79 9.03 -2.81
C ILE A 47 2.89 10.37 -3.52
N PHE A 48 2.11 10.60 -4.58
CA PHE A 48 2.12 11.86 -5.32
C PHE A 48 1.60 13.04 -4.48
N ILE A 49 0.48 12.86 -3.78
CA ILE A 49 -0.17 13.91 -2.96
C ILE A 49 0.72 14.28 -1.76
N PHE A 50 1.28 13.29 -1.07
CA PHE A 50 2.05 13.47 0.16
C PHE A 50 3.56 13.45 -0.06
N ASN A 51 4.03 13.58 -1.30
CA ASN A 51 5.45 13.49 -1.66
C ASN A 51 6.35 14.41 -0.82
N ASN A 52 5.92 15.67 -0.65
CA ASN A 52 6.68 16.66 0.12
C ASN A 52 6.80 16.26 1.60
N LYS A 53 5.74 15.68 2.17
CA LYS A 53 5.71 15.18 3.54
C LYS A 53 6.62 13.96 3.70
N ILE A 54 6.54 13.02 2.76
CA ILE A 54 7.41 11.84 2.73
C ILE A 54 8.88 12.28 2.70
N LYS A 55 9.23 13.21 1.82
CA LYS A 55 10.62 13.70 1.67
C LYS A 55 11.18 14.38 2.92
N SER A 56 10.33 15.04 3.71
CA SER A 56 10.75 15.84 4.87
C SER A 56 10.73 15.08 6.19
N HIS A 57 9.77 14.15 6.39
CA HIS A 57 9.53 13.52 7.70
C HIS A 57 9.91 12.04 7.77
N SER A 58 10.14 11.39 6.61
CA SER A 58 10.61 10.00 6.60
C SER A 58 12.09 9.88 6.94
N THR A 59 12.50 8.73 7.47
CA THR A 59 13.91 8.43 7.78
C THR A 59 14.81 8.55 6.54
N SER A 60 14.30 8.14 5.38
CA SER A 60 14.91 8.40 4.08
C SER A 60 13.81 8.41 3.02
N TYR A 61 13.99 9.24 1.99
CA TYR A 61 13.02 9.36 0.90
C TYR A 61 12.63 8.02 0.26
N PRO A 62 13.56 7.13 -0.17
CA PRO A 62 13.17 5.84 -0.74
C PRO A 62 12.44 4.93 0.25
N TYR A 63 12.82 4.97 1.53
CA TYR A 63 12.11 4.21 2.57
C TYR A 63 10.69 4.72 2.75
N GLY A 64 10.48 6.03 2.79
CA GLY A 64 9.16 6.63 2.93
C GLY A 64 8.25 6.34 1.73
N LEU A 65 8.78 6.35 0.50
CA LEU A 65 8.06 5.93 -0.70
C LEU A 65 7.62 4.47 -0.60
N PHE A 66 8.54 3.57 -0.22
CA PHE A 66 8.24 2.14 -0.07
C PHE A 66 7.20 1.87 1.02
N MET A 67 7.32 2.52 2.17
CA MET A 67 6.38 2.35 3.27
C MET A 67 5.00 2.93 2.94
N THR A 68 4.94 4.03 2.18
CA THR A 68 3.68 4.57 1.64
C THR A 68 3.10 3.61 0.59
N LEU A 69 3.93 2.98 -0.25
CA LEU A 69 3.45 1.97 -1.20
C LEU A 69 2.88 0.72 -0.50
N LEU A 70 3.43 0.31 0.64
CA LEU A 70 2.94 -0.87 1.36
C LEU A 70 1.70 -0.57 2.21
N TYR A 71 1.71 0.55 2.93
CA TYR A 71 0.75 0.83 4.01
C TYR A 71 -0.09 2.08 3.78
N GLY A 72 0.23 2.89 2.76
CA GLY A 72 -0.51 4.08 2.41
C GLY A 72 -0.64 5.10 3.54
N VAL A 73 -1.85 5.63 3.71
CA VAL A 73 -2.22 6.54 4.81
C VAL A 73 -1.86 6.03 6.19
N ILE A 74 -1.81 4.71 6.41
CA ILE A 74 -1.46 4.15 7.72
C ILE A 74 -0.02 4.56 8.09
N TYR A 75 0.91 4.50 7.14
CA TYR A 75 2.28 4.97 7.35
C TYR A 75 2.33 6.50 7.42
N LEU A 76 1.64 7.20 6.52
CA LEU A 76 1.62 8.67 6.50
C LEU A 76 1.12 9.27 7.81
N ASN A 77 0.15 8.64 8.47
CA ASN A 77 -0.34 9.06 9.79
C ASN A 77 0.72 8.89 10.89
N THR A 78 1.65 7.95 10.74
CA THR A 78 2.78 7.82 11.69
C THR A 78 3.81 8.94 11.50
N LEU A 79 3.87 9.54 10.31
CA LEU A 79 4.71 10.72 10.05
C LEU A 79 4.10 12.01 10.60
N ASP A 80 2.77 12.13 10.70
CA ASP A 80 2.12 13.31 11.33
C ASP A 80 2.31 13.37 12.85
N ASN A 81 2.50 12.22 13.48
CA ASN A 81 2.67 12.11 14.93
C ASN A 81 4.14 12.13 15.37
N LYS A 82 5.05 12.58 14.49
CA LYS A 82 6.49 12.75 14.74
C LYS A 82 6.82 14.21 14.87
#